data_AF-A0A964MBX9-F1
#
_entry.id   AF-A0A964MBX9-F1
#
_cell.length_a   1.000
_cell.length_b   1.000
_cell.length_c   1.000
_cell.angle_alpha   90.00
_cell.angle_beta   90.00
_cell.angle_gamma   90.00
#
_symmetry.space_group_name_H-M   'P 1'
#
loop_
_entity.id
_entity.type
_entity.pdbx_description
1 polymer ?
#
loop_
_entity_poly.entity_id
_entity_poly.type
_entity_poly.pdbx_seq_one_letter_code
_entity_poly.pdbx_strand_id
1 'polypeptide(L)' 'MKQVLIVDDERAFLSILSQGLQGHDQDFPIVTAENGRAAVEVLKRQPVD' A
#
# COMPACT_ATOMS: atom_id res chain seq x y z
N MET A 1 10.46 6.17 9.45
CA MET A 1 10.27 6.04 8.00
C MET A 1 8.79 5.86 7.79
N LYS A 2 8.14 6.71 6.99
CA LYS A 2 6.68 6.68 6.88
C LYS A 2 6.26 5.59 5.91
N GLN A 3 5.20 4.83 6.19
CA GLN A 3 4.73 3.76 5.31
C GLN A 3 3.28 4.00 4.89
N VAL A 4 2.99 3.85 3.60
CA VAL A 4 1.65 4.09 3.05
C VAL A 4 1.00 2.77 2.65
N LEU A 5 -0.23 2.54 3.12
CA LEU A 5 -1.08 1.42 2.70
C LEU A 5 -2.19 1.91 1.76
N ILE A 6 -2.22 1.36 0.55
CA ILE A 6 -3.28 1.62 -0.44
C ILE A 6 -4.22 0.42 -0.46
N VAL A 7 -5.52 0.67 -0.26
CA VAL A 7 -6.56 -0.37 -0.23
C VAL A 7 -7.58 -0.07 -1.32
N ASP A 8 -7.67 -0.97 -2.29
CA ASP A 8 -8.59 -0.84 -3.43
C ASP A 8 -8.90 -2.25 -3.97
N ASP A 9 -10.15 -2.52 -4.33
CA ASP A 9 -10.55 -3.82 -4.90
C ASP A 9 -10.21 -3.95 -6.39
N GLU A 10 -9.84 -2.85 -7.04
CA GLU A 10 -9.38 -2.84 -8.42
C GLU A 10 -7.86 -3.02 -8.52
N ARG A 11 -7.42 -4.25 -8.83
CA ARG A 11 -5.99 -4.59 -9.00
C ARG A 11 -5.25 -3.72 -10.01
N ALA A 12 -5.91 -3.32 -11.10
CA ALA A 12 -5.31 -2.46 -12.12
C ALA A 12 -4.91 -1.12 -11.53
N PHE A 13 -5.77 -0.54 -10.69
CA PHE A 13 -5.53 0.71 -10.01
C PHE A 13 -4.40 0.61 -8.98
N LEU A 14 -4.37 -0.46 -8.18
CA LEU A 14 -3.26 -0.73 -7.26
C LEU A 14 -1.91 -0.80 -7.99
N SER A 15 -1.86 -1.43 -9.17
CA SER A 15 -0.65 -1.53 -9.97
C SER A 15 -0.20 -0.19 -10.52
N ILE A 16 -1.14 0.63 -11.02
CA ILE A 16 -0.85 1.98 -11.53
C ILE A 16 -0.30 2.86 -10.40
N LEU A 17 -0.92 2.83 -9.22
CA LEU A 17 -0.46 3.63 -8.08
C LEU A 17 0.91 3.18 -7.58
N SER A 18 1.14 1.87 -7.48
CA SER A 18 2.44 1.33 -7.04
C SER A 18 3.56 1.75 -7.99
N GLN A 19 3.33 1.67 -9.31
CA GLN A 19 4.30 2.09 -10.31
C GLN A 19 4.51 3.60 -10.32
N GLY A 20 3.43 4.39 -10.23
CA GLY A 20 3.49 5.85 -10.21
C GLY A 20 4.20 6.42 -8.98
N LEU A 21 4.20 5.69 -7.86
CA LEU A 21 4.80 6.10 -6.59
C LEU A 21 6.16 5.47 -6.32
N GLN A 22 6.62 4.54 -7.17
CA GLN A 22 7.89 3.84 -6.99
C GLN A 22 9.11 4.78 -6.88
N GLY A 23 9.05 5.96 -7.51
CA GLY A 23 10.09 6.98 -7.40
C GLY A 23 10.30 7.54 -5.98
N HIS A 24 9.35 7.28 -5.08
CA HIS A 24 9.36 7.71 -3.69
C HIS A 24 9.61 6.57 -2.69
N ASP A 25 10.04 5.39 -3.14
CA ASP A 25 10.27 4.23 -2.27
C ASP A 25 11.26 4.53 -1.12
N GLN A 26 12.19 5.48 -1.31
CA GLN A 26 13.12 5.92 -0.25
C GLN A 26 12.49 6.87 0.77
N ASP A 27 11.46 7.61 0.38
CA ASP A 27 10.73 8.55 1.23
C ASP A 27 9.64 7.83 2.04
N PHE A 28 8.85 7.00 1.34
CA PHE A 28 7.79 6.18 1.91
C PHE A 28 7.58 4.88 1.11
N PRO A 29 7.81 3.70 1.71
CA PRO A 29 7.40 2.45 1.08
C PRO A 29 5.89 2.36 0.93
N ILE A 30 5.46 1.88 -0.24
CA ILE A 30 4.06 1.59 -0.57
C ILE A 30 3.77 0.12 -0.27
N VAL A 31 2.64 -0.14 0.38
CA VAL A 31 2.06 -1.48 0.59
C VAL A 31 0.64 -1.46 0.02
N THR A 32 0.20 -2.54 -0.59
CA THR A 32 -1.14 -2.63 -1.17
C THR A 32 -1.97 -3.75 -0.55
N ALA A 33 -3.29 -3.60 -0.60
CA ALA A 33 -4.25 -4.63 -0.22
C ALA A 33 -5.50 -4.58 -1.12
N GLU A 34 -5.98 -5.74 -1.53
CA GLU A 34 -7.11 -5.84 -2.48
C GLU A 34 -8.50 -5.78 -1.82
N ASN A 35 -8.55 -5.64 -0.49
CA ASN A 35 -9.79 -5.54 0.29
C ASN A 35 -9.48 -5.20 1.75
N GLY A 36 -10.53 -4.88 2.51
CA GLY A 36 -10.43 -4.56 3.93
C GLY A 36 -9.84 -5.69 4.79
N ARG A 37 -10.13 -6.97 4.47
CA ARG A 37 -9.56 -8.09 5.23
C ARG A 37 -8.04 -8.15 5.06
N ALA A 38 -7.55 -8.07 3.83
CA ALA A 38 -6.13 -8.04 3.53
C ALA A 38 -5.44 -6.81 4.17
N ALA A 39 -6.09 -5.64 4.13
CA ALA A 39 -5.59 -4.43 4.77
C ALA A 39 -5.43 -4.59 6.29
N VAL A 40 -6.42 -5.18 6.97
CA VAL A 40 -6.34 -5.47 8.41
C VAL A 40 -5.19 -6.44 8.71
N GLU A 41 -4.94 -7.44 7.87
CA GLU A 41 -3.78 -8.33 8.05
C GLU A 41 -2.44 -7.61 7.89
N VAL A 42 -2.34 -6.60 7.01
CA VAL A 42 -1.17 -5.71 6.92
C VAL A 42 -1.01 -4.91 8.22
N LEU A 43 -2.09 -4.25 8.66
CA LEU A 43 -2.09 -3.39 9.87
C LEU A 43 -1.75 -4.15 11.16
N LYS A 44 -2.05 -5.45 11.23
CA LYS A 44 -1.66 -6.31 12.36
C LYS A 44 -0.17 -6.60 12.40
N ARG A 45 0.51 -6.62 11.25
CA ARG A 45 1.92 -6.98 11.12
C ARG A 45 2.84 -5.77 11.26
N GLN A 46 2.39 -4.62 10.78
CA GLN A 46 3.18 -3.40 10.79
C GLN A 46 2.28 -2.15 10.83
N PRO A 47 2.69 -1.09 11.54
CA PRO A 47 2.00 0.18 11.51
C PRO A 47 2.22 0.90 10.18
N VAL A 48 1.25 1.74 9.79
CA VAL A 48 1.27 2.62 8.61
C VAL A 48 0.91 4.05 9.04
N ASP A 49 1.25 5.04 8.21
CA ASP A 49 1.01 6.46 8.44
C ASP A 49 -0.22 6.99 7.70
#